data_AF-A0A2U8H3T2-F1
#
_entry.id   AF-A0A2U8H3T2-F1
#
_cell.length_a   1.000
_cell.length_b   1.000
_cell.length_c   1.000
_cell.angle_alpha   90.00
_cell.angle_beta   90.00
_cell.angle_gamma   90.00
#
_symmetry.space_group_name_H-M   'P 1'
#
loop_
_entity.id
_entity.type
_entity.pdbx_description
1 polymer ?
#
loop_
_entity_poly.entity_id
_entity_poly.type
_entity_poly.pdbx_seq_one_letter_code
_entity_poly.pdbx_strand_id
1 'polypeptide(L)'
;MRDNQMNKNELAFEQAKLAARKFELSIGFASHLAIIFGILGCVWLVFEGLRPLVQGQSAESITALASVVQALELGSVAGYAWGAVATGAWWLERKGKLRAISQKSRYQKEVEASDPDRTSSGLTETGATPRGVRT
;
A
#
# COMPACT_ATOMS: atom_id res chain seq x y z
N MET A 1 28.64 22.10 -22.51
CA MET A 1 28.00 21.88 -21.20
C MET A 1 27.03 23.02 -20.96
N ARG A 2 25.73 22.81 -21.20
CA ARG A 2 24.70 23.75 -20.76
C ARG A 2 24.08 23.14 -19.51
N ASP A 3 24.29 23.79 -18.38
CA ASP A 3 23.63 23.44 -17.14
C ASP A 3 22.12 23.48 -17.38
N ASN A 4 21.49 22.32 -17.23
CA ASN A 4 20.05 22.17 -17.23
C ASN A 4 19.55 22.68 -15.87
N GLN A 5 19.68 23.99 -15.63
CA GLN A 5 19.07 24.66 -14.48
C GLN A 5 17.55 24.60 -14.69
N MET A 6 16.89 23.59 -14.12
CA MET A 6 15.44 23.61 -13.95
C MET A 6 15.06 24.93 -13.29
N ASN A 7 14.22 25.70 -13.96
CA ASN A 7 13.76 26.98 -13.46
C ASN A 7 13.00 26.75 -12.15
N LYS A 8 13.24 27.58 -11.12
CA LYS A 8 12.63 27.41 -9.78
C LYS A 8 11.11 27.28 -9.83
N ASN A 9 10.49 27.92 -10.82
CA ASN A 9 9.05 27.86 -11.07
C ASN A 9 8.59 26.50 -11.62
N GLU A 10 9.38 25.85 -12.49
CA GLU A 10 9.09 24.51 -13.00
C GLU A 10 9.23 23.45 -11.90
N LEU A 11 10.21 23.64 -11.00
CA LEU A 11 10.44 22.74 -9.87
C LEU A 11 9.31 22.84 -8.84
N ALA A 12 8.83 24.06 -8.55
CA ALA A 12 7.65 24.27 -7.71
C ALA A 12 6.38 23.68 -8.34
N PHE A 13 6.22 23.80 -9.66
CA PHE A 13 5.08 23.24 -10.39
C PHE A 13 5.06 21.70 -10.35
N GLU A 14 6.19 21.04 -10.59
CA GLU A 14 6.31 19.59 -10.50
C GLU A 14 6.10 19.08 -9.06
N GLN A 15 6.60 19.80 -8.05
CA GLN A 15 6.33 19.49 -6.65
C GLN A 15 4.84 19.60 -6.30
N ALA A 16 4.16 20.64 -6.77
CA ALA A 16 2.72 20.81 -6.58
C ALA A 16 1.92 19.69 -7.25
N LYS A 17 2.31 19.27 -8.46
CA LYS A 17 1.70 18.16 -9.19
C LYS A 17 1.89 16.82 -8.47
N LEU A 18 3.06 16.59 -7.89
CA LEU A 18 3.34 15.43 -7.04
C LEU A 18 2.54 15.46 -5.74
N ALA A 19 2.38 16.63 -5.13
CA ALA A 19 1.56 16.79 -3.93
C ALA A 19 0.07 16.52 -4.22
N ALA A 20 -0.45 17.04 -5.34
CA ALA A 20 -1.81 16.80 -5.79
C ALA A 20 -2.08 15.29 -6.03
N ARG A 21 -1.14 14.59 -6.70
CA ARG A 21 -1.25 13.13 -6.88
C ARG A 21 -1.26 12.36 -5.56
N LYS A 22 -0.42 12.74 -4.60
CA LYS A 22 -0.42 12.11 -3.27
C LYS A 22 -1.74 12.36 -2.54
N PHE A 23 -2.29 13.56 -2.67
CA PHE A 23 -3.56 13.94 -2.07
C PHE A 23 -4.72 13.16 -2.68
N GLU A 24 -4.80 13.06 -3.99
CA GLU A 24 -5.80 12.27 -4.71
C GLU A 24 -5.75 10.79 -4.30
N LEU A 25 -4.55 10.22 -4.20
CA LEU A 25 -4.34 8.84 -3.75
C LEU A 25 -4.75 8.65 -2.28
N SER A 26 -4.51 9.65 -1.43
CA SER A 26 -4.94 9.60 -0.02
C SER A 26 -6.46 9.73 0.14
N ILE A 27 -7.13 10.56 -0.65
CA ILE A 27 -8.59 10.67 -0.68
C ILE A 27 -9.20 9.38 -1.21
N GLY A 28 -8.66 8.82 -2.29
CA GLY A 28 -9.12 7.54 -2.84
C GLY A 28 -9.05 6.44 -1.79
N PHE A 29 -7.94 6.35 -1.06
CA PHE A 29 -7.76 5.40 0.04
C PHE A 29 -8.74 5.64 1.19
N ALA A 30 -8.92 6.90 1.62
CA ALA A 30 -9.87 7.25 2.69
C ALA A 30 -11.32 6.92 2.30
N SER A 31 -11.71 7.16 1.04
CA SER A 31 -13.03 6.80 0.51
C SER A 31 -13.25 5.28 0.55
N HIS A 32 -12.24 4.49 0.15
CA HIS A 32 -12.32 3.04 0.23
C HIS A 32 -12.42 2.54 1.66
N LEU A 33 -11.66 3.13 2.60
CA LEU A 33 -11.79 2.83 4.02
C LEU A 33 -13.20 3.15 4.54
N ALA A 34 -13.77 4.30 4.18
CA ALA A 34 -15.12 4.67 4.60
C ALA A 34 -16.18 3.68 4.10
N ILE A 35 -16.05 3.18 2.87
CA ILE A 35 -16.92 2.13 2.33
C ILE A 35 -16.75 0.83 3.12
N ILE A 36 -15.52 0.39 3.38
CA ILE A 36 -15.23 -0.82 4.16
C ILE A 36 -15.82 -0.70 5.58
N PHE A 37 -15.60 0.42 6.26
CA PHE A 37 -16.18 0.67 7.58
C PHE A 37 -17.70 0.75 7.54
N GLY A 38 -18.29 1.32 6.49
CA GLY A 38 -19.74 1.32 6.28
C GLY A 38 -20.30 -0.09 6.14
N ILE A 39 -19.66 -0.94 5.32
CA ILE A 39 -20.03 -2.36 5.18
C ILE A 39 -19.91 -3.08 6.52
N LEU A 40 -18.78 -2.93 7.22
CA LEU A 40 -18.58 -3.54 8.54
C LEU A 40 -19.62 -3.06 9.56
N GLY A 41 -19.99 -1.78 9.52
CA GLY A 41 -21.05 -1.21 10.37
C GLY A 41 -22.43 -1.80 10.07
N CYS A 42 -22.78 -1.97 8.80
CA CYS A 42 -24.03 -2.64 8.40
C CYS A 42 -24.06 -4.10 8.87
N VAL A 43 -22.95 -4.81 8.70
CA VAL A 43 -22.80 -6.20 9.17
C VAL A 43 -22.96 -6.28 10.68
N TRP A 44 -22.30 -5.39 11.42
CA TRP A 44 -22.40 -5.32 12.88
C TRP A 44 -23.84 -5.05 13.34
N LEU A 45 -24.55 -4.10 12.71
CA LEU A 45 -25.95 -3.80 13.00
C LEU A 45 -26.87 -5.02 12.79
N VAL A 46 -26.64 -5.77 11.72
CA VAL A 46 -27.39 -7.01 11.45
C VAL A 46 -27.13 -8.04 12.55
N PHE A 47 -25.88 -8.26 12.95
CA PHE A 47 -25.55 -9.20 14.02
C PHE A 47 -26.12 -8.77 15.38
N GLU A 48 -26.09 -7.48 15.72
CA GLU A 48 -26.67 -6.98 16.98
C GLU A 48 -28.21 -7.13 16.97
N GLY A 49 -28.86 -6.89 15.83
CA GLY A 49 -30.31 -7.13 15.67
C GLY A 49 -30.71 -8.61 15.74
N LEU A 50 -29.83 -9.52 15.30
CA LEU A 50 -30.05 -10.97 15.36
C LEU A 50 -29.69 -11.58 16.72
N ARG A 51 -28.90 -10.89 17.55
CA ARG A 51 -28.45 -11.34 18.86
C ARG A 51 -29.58 -11.83 19.79
N PRO A 52 -30.71 -11.11 19.96
CA PRO A 52 -31.83 -11.59 20.78
C PRO A 52 -32.55 -12.80 20.17
N LEU A 53 -32.56 -12.94 18.83
CA LEU A 53 -33.16 -14.09 18.15
C LEU A 53 -32.34 -15.37 18.36
N VAL A 54 -31.01 -15.26 18.30
CA VAL A 54 -30.09 -16.41 18.51
C VAL A 54 -30.12 -16.91 19.96
N GLN A 55 -30.36 -16.03 20.93
CA GLN A 55 -30.52 -16.41 22.35
C GLN A 55 -31.79 -17.24 22.61
N GLY A 56 -32.80 -17.12 21.75
CA GLY A 56 -34.06 -17.87 21.87
C GLY A 56 -33.99 -19.35 21.47
N GLN A 57 -32.86 -19.82 20.92
CA GLN A 57 -32.64 -21.21 20.44
C GLN A 57 -33.81 -21.79 19.62
N SER A 58 -34.48 -20.98 18.79
CA SER A 58 -35.53 -21.48 17.90
C SER A 58 -34.94 -21.98 16.58
N ALA A 59 -35.45 -23.06 16.01
CA ALA A 59 -34.97 -23.58 14.72
C ALA A 59 -35.08 -22.54 13.58
N GLU A 60 -36.08 -21.66 13.68
CA GLU A 60 -36.33 -20.57 12.74
C GLU A 60 -35.23 -19.49 12.79
N SER A 61 -34.73 -19.16 13.99
CA SER A 61 -33.65 -18.16 14.15
C SER A 61 -32.29 -18.68 13.67
N ILE A 62 -32.03 -19.98 13.77
CA ILE A 62 -30.84 -20.62 13.17
C ILE A 62 -30.91 -20.53 11.63
N THR A 63 -32.08 -20.76 11.05
CA THR A 63 -32.28 -20.71 9.59
C THR A 63 -32.13 -19.28 9.04
N ALA A 64 -32.66 -18.28 9.75
CA ALA A 64 -32.50 -16.87 9.40
C ALA A 64 -31.05 -16.38 9.54
N LEU A 65 -30.29 -16.87 10.52
CA LEU A 65 -28.87 -16.57 10.66
C LEU A 65 -28.06 -17.14 9.49
N ALA A 66 -28.39 -18.36 9.05
CA ALA A 66 -27.70 -19.02 7.94
C ALA A 66 -27.87 -18.28 6.60
N SER A 67 -29.06 -17.74 6.32
CA SER A 67 -29.32 -16.96 5.09
C SER A 67 -28.57 -15.63 5.08
N VAL A 68 -28.47 -14.97 6.24
CA VAL A 68 -27.67 -13.74 6.41
C VAL A 68 -26.19 -14.04 6.21
N VAL A 69 -25.67 -15.12 6.80
CA VAL A 69 -24.27 -15.55 6.64
C VAL A 69 -23.94 -15.90 5.19
N GLN A 70 -24.87 -16.54 4.46
CA GLN A 70 -24.73 -16.79 3.02
C GLN A 70 -24.73 -15.49 2.20
N ALA A 71 -25.64 -14.55 2.50
CA ALA A 71 -25.72 -13.27 1.80
C ALA A 71 -24.50 -12.37 2.06
N LEU A 72 -23.84 -12.55 3.20
CA LEU A 72 -22.64 -11.79 3.58
C LEU A 72 -21.37 -12.22 2.83
N GLU A 73 -21.43 -13.28 2.03
CA GLU A 73 -20.29 -13.87 1.33
C GLU A 73 -19.00 -13.83 2.15
N LEU A 74 -19.02 -14.39 3.37
CA LEU A 74 -17.88 -14.28 4.31
C LEU A 74 -16.54 -14.68 3.71
N GLY A 75 -16.54 -15.56 2.69
CA GLY A 75 -15.36 -15.90 1.90
C GLY A 75 -14.75 -14.72 1.14
N SER A 76 -15.57 -13.85 0.53
CA SER A 76 -15.08 -12.65 -0.16
C SER A 76 -14.54 -11.62 0.83
N VAL A 77 -15.24 -11.41 1.96
CA VAL A 77 -14.79 -10.53 3.05
C VAL A 77 -13.46 -11.00 3.66
N ALA A 78 -13.34 -12.29 3.96
CA ALA A 78 -12.09 -12.88 4.44
C ALA A 78 -10.96 -12.77 3.40
N GLY A 79 -11.29 -12.93 2.12
CA GLY A 79 -10.37 -12.71 1.00
C GLY A 79 -9.82 -11.28 0.95
N TYR A 80 -10.68 -10.26 1.09
CA TYR A 80 -10.27 -8.85 1.15
C TYR A 80 -9.41 -8.56 2.38
N ALA A 81 -9.79 -9.09 3.54
CA ALA A 81 -9.01 -8.94 4.77
C ALA A 81 -7.61 -9.54 4.62
N TRP A 82 -7.52 -10.76 4.07
CA TRP A 82 -6.25 -11.41 3.79
C TRP A 82 -5.41 -10.65 2.75
N GLY A 83 -6.06 -10.17 1.68
CA GLY A 83 -5.41 -9.35 0.65
C GLY A 83 -4.79 -8.07 1.22
N ALA A 84 -5.48 -7.40 2.15
CA ALA A 84 -4.96 -6.22 2.84
C ALA A 84 -3.72 -6.56 3.70
N VAL A 85 -3.78 -7.65 4.47
CA VAL A 85 -2.65 -8.12 5.30
C VAL A 85 -1.45 -8.48 4.43
N ALA A 86 -1.66 -9.27 3.37
CA ALA A 86 -0.60 -9.71 2.47
C ALA A 86 0.06 -8.52 1.74
N THR A 87 -0.75 -7.57 1.26
CA THR A 87 -0.24 -6.35 0.60
C THR A 87 0.54 -5.48 1.58
N GLY A 88 0.05 -5.32 2.81
CA GLY A 88 0.75 -4.58 3.86
C GLY A 88 2.09 -5.22 4.23
N ALA A 89 2.11 -6.54 4.41
CA ALA A 89 3.32 -7.31 4.68
C ALA A 89 4.36 -7.16 3.56
N TRP A 90 3.93 -7.32 2.30
CA TRP A 90 4.80 -7.13 1.13
C TRP A 90 5.39 -5.72 1.06
N TRP A 91 4.59 -4.69 1.35
CA TRP A 91 5.06 -3.31 1.33
C TRP A 91 6.12 -3.03 2.40
N LEU A 92 5.93 -3.56 3.62
CA LEU A 92 6.92 -3.46 4.70
C LEU A 92 8.21 -4.19 4.33
N GLU A 93 8.10 -5.40 3.78
CA GLU A 93 9.25 -6.17 3.30
C GLU A 93 10.01 -5.42 2.20
N ARG A 94 9.29 -4.82 1.24
CA ARG A 94 9.89 -4.06 0.16
C ARG A 94 10.67 -2.84 0.68
N LYS A 95 10.13 -2.13 1.67
CA LYS A 95 10.84 -1.03 2.33
C LYS A 95 12.10 -1.50 3.06
N GLY A 96 12.04 -2.63 3.74
CA GLY A 96 13.21 -3.24 4.40
C GLY A 96 14.31 -3.57 3.40
N LYS A 97 13.96 -4.25 2.30
CA LYS A 97 14.88 -4.59 1.21
C LYS A 97 15.54 -3.37 0.59
N LEU A 98 14.78 -2.30 0.32
CA LEU A 98 15.32 -1.05 -0.22
C LEU A 98 16.33 -0.39 0.73
N ARG A 99 16.08 -0.41 2.04
CA ARG A 99 17.02 0.10 3.05
C ARG A 99 18.31 -0.71 3.10
N ALA A 100 18.22 -2.03 3.00
CA ALA A 100 19.39 -2.90 2.99
C ALA A 100 20.27 -2.63 1.76
N ILE A 101 19.64 -2.48 0.58
CA ILE A 101 20.36 -2.15 -0.66
C ILE A 101 21.03 -0.77 -0.56
N SER A 102 20.33 0.24 -0.01
CA SER A 102 20.91 1.58 0.14
C SER A 102 22.12 1.60 1.09
N GLN A 103 22.07 0.85 2.20
CA GLN A 103 23.21 0.76 3.10
C GLN A 103 24.38 0.02 2.45
N LYS A 104 24.12 -1.10 1.77
CA LYS A 104 25.16 -1.83 1.02
C LYS A 104 25.82 -0.92 -0.03
N SER A 105 25.02 -0.20 -0.81
CA SER A 105 25.53 0.72 -1.84
C SER A 105 26.39 1.83 -1.23
N ARG A 106 26.02 2.37 -0.06
CA ARG A 106 26.82 3.39 0.62
C ARG A 106 28.20 2.87 1.02
N TYR A 107 28.27 1.72 1.68
CA TYR A 107 29.55 1.12 2.08
C TYR A 107 30.39 0.69 0.88
N GLN A 108 29.75 0.17 -0.17
CA GLN A 108 30.42 -0.18 -1.41
C GLN A 108 31.07 1.06 -2.05
N LYS A 109 30.37 2.21 -2.09
CA LYS A 109 30.95 3.47 -2.56
C LYS A 109 32.13 3.95 -1.73
N GLU A 110 32.10 3.75 -0.41
CA GLU A 110 33.21 4.13 0.49
C GLU A 110 34.47 3.27 0.24
N VAL A 111 34.31 1.96 0.03
CA VAL A 111 35.43 1.04 -0.25
C VAL A 111 35.98 1.21 -1.66
N GLU A 112 35.09 1.36 -2.65
CA GLU A 112 35.48 1.53 -4.07
C GLU A 112 35.97 2.95 -4.40
N ALA A 113 35.92 3.90 -3.46
CA ALA A 113 36.41 5.26 -3.67
C ALA A 113 37.92 5.33 -3.98
N SER A 114 38.68 4.33 -3.52
CA SER A 114 40.13 4.23 -3.68
C SER A 114 40.58 3.25 -4.78
N ASP A 115 39.66 2.64 -5.53
CA ASP A 115 39.98 1.61 -6.52
C ASP A 115 40.05 2.19 -7.96
N PRO A 116 41.21 2.16 -8.64
CA PRO A 116 41.38 2.72 -9.98
C PRO A 116 40.63 1.96 -11.10
N ASP A 117 40.28 0.68 -10.93
CA ASP A 117 39.62 -0.15 -11.97
C ASP A 117 38.10 -0.28 -11.79
N ARG A 118 37.47 0.76 -11.21
CA ARG A 118 36.05 0.74 -10.82
C ARG A 118 35.08 0.45 -11.98
N THR A 119 34.40 -0.70 -11.92
CA THR A 119 33.24 -1.05 -12.76
C THR A 119 31.91 -0.92 -12.00
N SER A 120 31.53 0.29 -11.60
CA SER A 120 30.22 0.50 -10.94
C SER A 120 29.08 0.41 -11.95
N SER A 121 28.00 -0.32 -11.65
CA SER A 121 26.89 -0.62 -12.58
C SER A 121 25.99 0.54 -13.00
N GLY A 122 26.27 1.78 -12.56
CA GLY A 122 25.46 2.97 -12.90
C GLY A 122 24.05 3.01 -12.29
N LEU A 123 23.73 2.10 -11.37
CA LEU A 123 22.44 2.04 -10.67
C LEU A 123 22.34 3.09 -9.55
N THR A 124 21.11 3.44 -9.16
CA THR A 124 20.86 4.27 -7.97
C THR A 124 21.29 3.56 -6.69
N GLU A 125 21.36 4.28 -5.56
CA GLU A 125 21.69 3.69 -4.26
C GLU A 125 20.74 2.56 -3.84
N THR A 126 19.52 2.56 -4.38
CA THR A 126 18.51 1.53 -4.16
C THR A 126 18.52 0.41 -5.22
N GLY A 127 19.50 0.40 -6.13
CA GLY A 127 19.65 -0.61 -7.17
C GLY A 127 18.69 -0.46 -8.37
N ALA A 128 18.09 0.73 -8.56
CA ALA A 128 17.20 0.99 -9.69
C ALA A 128 17.93 1.68 -10.85
N THR A 129 17.40 1.54 -12.07
CA THR A 129 17.92 2.27 -13.24
C THR A 129 17.60 3.77 -13.11
N PRO A 130 18.58 4.68 -13.31
CA PRO A 130 18.34 6.12 -13.24
C PRO A 130 17.35 6.58 -14.33
N ARG A 131 16.32 7.33 -13.96
CA ARG A 131 15.40 7.94 -14.95
C ARG A 131 16.07 9.13 -15.59
N GLY A 132 16.65 8.94 -16.78
CA GLY A 132 17.29 10.01 -17.55
C GLY A 132 18.39 9.56 -18.50
N VAL A 133 18.94 8.36 -18.30
CA VAL A 133 19.89 7.75 -19.25
C VAL A 133 19.06 6.99 -20.28
N ARG A 134 18.79 7.62 -21.43
CA ARG A 134 18.39 6.87 -22.63
C ARG A 134 19.63 6.07 -23.05
N THR A 135 19.52 4.75 -23.05
CA THR A 135 20.47 3.85 -23.70
C THR A 135 20.57 4.18 -25.19
#